data_AF-A0A0H3ZW28-F1
#
_entry.id   AF-A0A0H3ZW28-F1
#
_cell.length_a   1.000
_cell.length_b   1.000
_cell.length_c   1.000
_cell.angle_alpha   90.00
_cell.angle_beta   90.00
_cell.angle_gamma   90.00
#
_symmetry.space_group_name_H-M   'P 1'
#
loop_
_entity.id
_entity.type
_entity.pdbx_description
1 polymer ?
#
loop_
_entity_poly.entity_id
_entity_poly.type
_entity_poly.pdbx_seq_one_letter_code
_entity_poly.pdbx_strand_id
1 'polypeptide(L)'
;MQHIDETDTVESIRLNAYLQGLHTAYFKNATNQKRLGGGSWFCMRDTMALDPRRHPEFIVDLIWKVLDKTAKIDPEGFRQGNYAAAFSVDTATVINYGLQTEYPCYSPIPKSLQFNGWKY
;
A
#
# COMPACT_ATOMS: atom_id res chain seq x y z
N MET A 1 -25.80 -5.31 -3.88
CA MET A 1 -24.72 -5.11 -2.89
C MET A 1 -23.63 -6.10 -3.25
N GLN A 2 -22.40 -5.66 -3.46
CA GLN A 2 -21.30 -6.57 -3.78
C GLN A 2 -20.89 -7.26 -2.48
N HIS A 3 -20.99 -8.57 -2.43
CA HIS A 3 -20.72 -9.42 -1.27
C HIS A 3 -19.20 -9.58 -1.01
N ILE A 4 -18.44 -8.50 -1.12
CA ILE A 4 -16.98 -8.48 -0.92
C ILE A 4 -16.62 -8.79 0.54
N ASP A 5 -17.53 -8.46 1.46
CA ASP A 5 -17.35 -8.72 2.89
C ASP A 5 -17.66 -10.19 3.28
N GLU A 6 -18.21 -10.99 2.34
CA GLU A 6 -18.45 -12.41 2.53
C GLU A 6 -17.24 -13.22 2.07
N THR A 7 -16.82 -14.21 2.85
CA THR A 7 -15.53 -14.91 2.63
C THR A 7 -15.54 -15.91 1.47
N ASP A 8 -16.71 -16.35 1.01
CA ASP A 8 -16.86 -17.45 0.05
C ASP A 8 -17.53 -17.03 -1.27
N THR A 9 -17.44 -15.75 -1.61
CA THR A 9 -17.97 -15.22 -2.87
C THR A 9 -16.89 -15.14 -3.94
N VAL A 10 -17.31 -15.17 -5.21
CA VAL A 10 -16.37 -15.06 -6.34
C VAL A 10 -15.61 -13.74 -6.28
N GLU A 11 -16.28 -12.66 -5.86
CA GLU A 11 -15.71 -11.34 -5.69
C GLU A 11 -14.64 -11.32 -4.60
N SER A 12 -14.92 -11.90 -3.43
CA SER A 12 -13.98 -11.99 -2.32
C SER A 12 -12.76 -12.85 -2.65
N ILE A 13 -12.97 -14.01 -3.29
CA ILE A 13 -11.87 -14.87 -3.75
C ILE A 13 -10.97 -14.13 -4.75
N ARG A 14 -11.56 -13.40 -5.70
CA ARG A 14 -10.78 -12.61 -6.68
C ARG A 14 -10.00 -11.48 -6.01
N LEU A 15 -10.62 -10.76 -5.08
CA LEU A 15 -9.96 -9.69 -4.34
C LEU A 15 -8.79 -10.23 -3.52
N ASN A 16 -8.99 -11.32 -2.78
CA ASN A 16 -7.93 -11.96 -2.00
C ASN A 16 -6.78 -12.45 -2.87
N ALA A 17 -7.05 -13.09 -4.00
CA ALA A 17 -6.02 -13.52 -4.93
C ALA A 17 -5.23 -12.34 -5.52
N TYR A 18 -5.91 -11.23 -5.86
CA TYR A 18 -5.27 -10.01 -6.33
C TYR A 18 -4.34 -9.40 -5.27
N LEU A 19 -4.83 -9.23 -4.03
CA LEU A 19 -4.05 -8.68 -2.93
C LEU A 19 -2.85 -9.56 -2.56
N GLN A 20 -3.03 -10.89 -2.57
CA GLN A 20 -1.93 -11.84 -2.34
C GLN A 20 -0.86 -11.76 -3.45
N GLY A 21 -1.29 -11.59 -4.70
CA GLY A 21 -0.41 -11.39 -5.85
C GLY A 21 0.42 -10.11 -5.71
N LEU A 22 -0.24 -9.00 -5.34
CA LEU A 22 0.45 -7.74 -5.04
C LEU A 22 1.45 -7.91 -3.89
N HIS A 23 1.03 -8.49 -2.77
CA HIS A 23 1.89 -8.68 -1.61
C HIS A 23 3.17 -9.48 -1.98
N THR A 24 2.99 -10.57 -2.73
CA THR A 24 4.10 -11.39 -3.21
C THR A 24 5.05 -10.60 -4.12
N ALA A 25 4.51 -9.72 -4.98
CA ALA A 25 5.32 -8.88 -5.86
C ALA A 25 6.17 -7.87 -5.06
N TYR A 26 5.57 -7.20 -4.08
CA TYR A 26 6.28 -6.25 -3.20
C TYR A 26 7.37 -6.94 -2.38
N PHE A 27 7.09 -8.10 -1.79
CA PHE A 27 8.08 -8.89 -1.05
C PHE A 27 9.29 -9.27 -1.92
N LYS A 28 9.02 -9.80 -3.13
CA LYS A 28 10.07 -10.18 -4.08
C LYS A 28 10.87 -8.97 -4.55
N ASN A 29 10.21 -7.84 -4.81
CA ASN A 29 10.87 -6.61 -5.21
C ASN A 29 11.81 -6.10 -4.11
N ALA A 30 11.33 -6.00 -2.87
CA ALA A 30 12.11 -5.58 -1.71
C ALA A 30 13.32 -6.49 -1.47
N THR A 31 13.09 -7.81 -1.54
CA THR A 31 14.15 -8.81 -1.39
C THR A 31 15.21 -8.69 -2.48
N ASN A 32 14.80 -8.50 -3.73
CA ASN A 32 15.72 -8.34 -4.85
C ASN A 32 16.52 -7.03 -4.76
N GLN A 33 15.88 -5.91 -4.41
CA GLN A 33 16.58 -4.63 -4.22
C GLN A 33 17.64 -4.75 -3.12
N LYS A 34 17.29 -5.35 -1.96
CA LYS A 34 18.23 -5.59 -0.86
C LYS A 34 19.40 -6.49 -1.29
N ARG A 35 19.12 -7.58 -2.03
CA ARG A 35 20.14 -8.52 -2.51
C ARG A 35 21.10 -7.89 -3.52
N LEU A 36 20.60 -7.02 -4.40
CA LEU A 36 21.37 -6.41 -5.48
C LEU A 36 22.02 -5.08 -5.07
N GLY A 37 21.86 -4.65 -3.81
CA GLY A 37 22.36 -3.34 -3.35
C GLY A 37 21.66 -2.15 -4.01
N GLY A 38 20.46 -2.36 -4.57
CA GLY A 38 19.66 -1.30 -5.15
C GLY A 38 19.09 -0.37 -4.08
N GLY A 39 19.01 0.93 -4.38
CA GLY A 39 18.31 1.89 -3.52
C GLY A 39 16.81 1.59 -3.52
N SER A 40 16.26 1.27 -2.36
CA SER A 40 14.81 1.12 -2.21
C SER A 40 14.17 2.47 -1.89
N TRP A 41 12.97 2.70 -2.42
CA TRP A 41 12.19 3.91 -2.18
C TRP A 41 11.46 3.89 -0.82
N PHE A 42 11.61 2.79 -0.07
CA PHE A 42 11.26 2.62 1.35
C PHE A 42 12.36 1.80 2.04
N CYS A 43 12.54 1.96 3.35
CA CYS A 43 13.62 1.33 4.12
C CYS A 43 13.08 0.48 5.26
N MET A 44 12.46 -0.64 4.90
CA MET A 44 12.07 -1.65 5.87
C MET A 44 13.31 -2.40 6.38
N ARG A 45 13.60 -2.27 7.69
CA ARG A 45 14.76 -2.94 8.32
C ARG A 45 14.68 -4.47 8.20
N ASP A 46 13.53 -5.02 8.55
CA ASP A 46 13.24 -6.45 8.42
C ASP A 46 12.26 -6.71 7.27
N THR A 47 12.81 -7.06 6.10
CA THR A 47 12.01 -7.42 4.92
C THR A 47 11.17 -8.68 5.13
N MET A 48 11.43 -9.48 6.18
CA MET A 48 10.56 -10.62 6.51
C MET A 48 9.18 -10.20 7.02
N ALA A 49 9.03 -8.95 7.49
CA ALA A 49 7.73 -8.38 7.82
C ALA A 49 6.80 -8.26 6.58
N LEU A 50 7.39 -8.24 5.38
CA LEU A 50 6.69 -8.29 4.09
C LEU A 50 6.51 -9.70 3.53
N ASP A 51 6.93 -10.78 4.21
CA ASP A 51 6.73 -12.13 3.68
C ASP A 51 5.23 -12.49 3.74
N PRO A 52 4.54 -12.68 2.60
CA PRO A 52 3.11 -12.99 2.57
C PRO A 52 2.74 -14.32 3.25
N ARG A 53 3.72 -15.21 3.50
CA ARG A 53 3.49 -16.45 4.23
C ARG A 53 3.59 -16.28 5.74
N ARG A 54 4.29 -15.23 6.20
CA ARG A 54 4.46 -14.93 7.63
C ARG A 54 3.44 -13.91 8.11
N HIS A 55 3.13 -12.94 7.27
CA HIS A 55 2.25 -11.81 7.58
C HIS A 55 1.19 -11.64 6.49
N PRO A 56 0.32 -12.64 6.24
CA PRO A 56 -0.69 -12.56 5.18
C PRO A 56 -1.56 -11.30 5.24
N GLU A 57 -1.77 -10.75 6.44
CA GLU A 57 -2.53 -9.53 6.74
C GLU A 57 -1.85 -8.22 6.29
N PHE A 58 -0.52 -8.22 6.13
CA PHE A 58 0.27 -6.99 6.04
C PHE A 58 -0.22 -6.00 4.98
N ILE A 59 -0.50 -6.47 3.76
CA ILE A 59 -0.92 -5.59 2.66
C ILE A 59 -2.29 -4.96 2.92
N VAL A 60 -3.21 -5.72 3.50
CA VAL A 60 -4.56 -5.24 3.82
C VAL A 60 -4.49 -4.21 4.93
N ASP A 61 -3.74 -4.50 5.98
CA ASP A 61 -3.53 -3.59 7.10
C ASP A 61 -2.85 -2.30 6.64
N LEU A 62 -1.86 -2.39 5.74
CA LEU A 62 -1.21 -1.22 5.17
C LEU A 62 -2.19 -0.37 4.36
N ILE A 63 -3.03 -0.98 3.52
CA ILE A 63 -4.04 -0.26 2.74
C ILE A 63 -4.99 0.48 3.68
N TRP A 64 -5.54 -0.21 4.68
CA TRP A 64 -6.44 0.41 5.66
C TRP A 64 -5.78 1.56 6.41
N LYS A 65 -4.53 1.37 6.84
CA LYS A 65 -3.75 2.40 7.52
C LYS A 65 -3.54 3.65 6.66
N VAL A 66 -3.23 3.45 5.37
CA VAL A 66 -3.09 4.57 4.42
C VAL A 66 -4.43 5.27 4.22
N LEU A 67 -5.52 4.54 4.00
CA LEU A 67 -6.83 5.14 3.80
C LEU A 67 -7.28 5.97 5.03
N ASP A 68 -7.09 5.45 6.24
CA ASP A 68 -7.38 6.18 7.49
C ASP A 68 -6.48 7.42 7.65
N LYS A 69 -5.18 7.28 7.39
CA LYS A 69 -4.23 8.40 7.42
C LYS A 69 -4.62 9.50 6.42
N THR A 70 -4.94 9.13 5.18
CA THR A 70 -5.34 10.06 4.13
C THR A 70 -6.65 10.75 4.49
N ALA A 71 -7.63 10.03 5.04
CA ALA A 71 -8.88 10.63 5.50
C ALA A 71 -8.65 11.67 6.63
N LYS A 72 -7.63 11.49 7.47
CA LYS A 72 -7.27 12.44 8.54
C LYS A 72 -6.49 13.66 8.02
N ILE A 73 -5.56 13.46 7.09
CA ILE A 73 -4.68 14.53 6.56
C ILE A 73 -5.36 15.32 5.44
N ASP A 74 -6.20 14.65 4.65
CA ASP A 74 -6.95 15.25 3.54
C ASP A 74 -8.40 14.74 3.50
N PRO A 75 -9.26 15.21 4.42
CA PRO A 75 -10.65 14.75 4.51
C PRO A 75 -11.45 14.91 3.22
N GLU A 76 -11.07 15.88 2.38
CA GLU A 76 -11.75 16.16 1.11
C GLU A 76 -11.12 15.43 -0.09
N GLY A 77 -9.91 14.88 0.04
CA GLY A 77 -9.16 14.28 -1.07
C GLY A 77 -9.95 13.18 -1.79
N PHE A 78 -10.47 12.20 -1.05
CA PHE A 78 -11.29 11.13 -1.61
C PHE A 78 -12.74 11.54 -1.94
N ARG A 79 -13.19 12.73 -1.51
CA ARG A 79 -14.54 13.25 -1.81
C ARG A 79 -14.59 14.03 -3.12
N GLN A 80 -13.44 14.42 -3.67
CA GLN A 80 -13.35 15.20 -4.90
C GLN A 80 -14.05 14.50 -6.08
N GLY A 81 -14.68 15.32 -6.92
CA GLY A 81 -15.40 14.83 -8.10
C GLY A 81 -16.58 13.92 -7.75
N ASN A 82 -17.29 14.20 -6.64
CA ASN A 82 -18.37 13.35 -6.13
C ASN A 82 -17.90 11.91 -5.89
N TYR A 83 -16.83 11.76 -5.09
CA TYR A 83 -16.17 10.50 -4.78
C TYR A 83 -15.45 9.80 -5.94
N ALA A 84 -15.42 10.37 -7.15
CA ALA A 84 -14.68 9.79 -8.27
C ALA A 84 -13.21 9.54 -7.94
N ALA A 85 -12.59 10.44 -7.17
CA ALA A 85 -11.21 10.29 -6.71
C ALA A 85 -10.99 9.00 -5.90
N ALA A 86 -11.95 8.58 -5.06
CA ALA A 86 -11.86 7.36 -4.27
C ALA A 86 -11.80 6.08 -5.12
N PHE A 87 -12.39 6.12 -6.32
CA PHE A 87 -12.44 4.97 -7.23
C PHE A 87 -11.38 5.04 -8.35
N SER A 88 -10.70 6.17 -8.52
CA SER A 88 -9.65 6.34 -9.54
C SER A 88 -8.24 6.10 -9.04
N VAL A 89 -8.03 6.02 -7.73
CA VAL A 89 -6.70 5.79 -7.15
C VAL A 89 -6.31 4.33 -7.32
N ASP A 90 -5.15 4.11 -7.94
CA ASP A 90 -4.60 2.78 -8.12
C ASP A 90 -4.08 2.20 -6.80
N THR A 91 -4.37 0.91 -6.56
CA THR A 91 -4.00 0.23 -5.31
C THR A 91 -2.48 0.21 -5.11
N ALA A 92 -1.69 0.13 -6.18
CA ALA A 92 -0.22 0.16 -6.05
C ALA A 92 0.26 1.53 -5.55
N THR A 93 -0.39 2.64 -5.91
CA THR A 93 -0.02 3.96 -5.39
C THR A 93 -0.31 4.10 -3.90
N VAL A 94 -1.42 3.50 -3.42
CA VAL A 94 -1.77 3.41 -1.98
C VAL A 94 -0.68 2.64 -1.23
N ILE A 95 -0.31 1.45 -1.73
CA ILE A 95 0.72 0.61 -1.12
C ILE A 95 2.08 1.32 -1.14
N ASN A 96 2.43 1.97 -2.24
CA ASN A 96 3.69 2.72 -2.35
C ASN A 96 3.76 3.86 -1.34
N TYR A 97 2.73 4.68 -1.26
CA TYR A 97 2.67 5.74 -0.27
C TYR A 97 2.74 5.19 1.17
N GLY A 98 2.03 4.09 1.45
CA GLY A 98 2.08 3.40 2.75
C GLY A 98 3.47 2.92 3.10
N LEU A 99 4.13 2.17 2.22
CA LEU A 99 5.48 1.67 2.46
C LEU A 99 6.49 2.80 2.67
N GLN A 100 6.41 3.88 1.89
CA GLN A 100 7.31 5.01 2.05
C GLN A 100 7.10 5.74 3.37
N THR A 101 5.85 5.91 3.82
CA THR A 101 5.56 6.70 5.02
C THR A 101 5.64 5.91 6.33
N GLU A 102 5.35 4.62 6.31
CA GLU A 102 5.48 3.73 7.48
C GLU A 102 6.90 3.20 7.66
N TYR A 103 7.65 3.08 6.56
CA TYR A 103 9.03 2.61 6.55
C TYR A 103 9.95 3.58 5.79
N PRO A 104 10.06 4.85 6.21
CA PRO A 104 10.83 5.84 5.47
C PRO A 104 12.34 5.60 5.56
N CYS A 105 13.05 5.83 4.46
CA CYS A 105 14.53 5.90 4.45
C CYS A 105 15.07 7.17 5.10
N TYR A 106 14.29 8.25 5.08
CA TYR A 106 14.66 9.56 5.56
C TYR A 106 13.52 10.14 6.40
N SER A 107 13.84 10.79 7.52
CA SER A 107 12.84 11.48 8.34
C SER A 107 13.29 12.92 8.58
N PRO A 108 12.58 13.93 8.03
CA PRO A 108 11.39 13.82 7.17
C PRO A 108 11.72 13.30 5.76
N ILE A 109 10.72 12.77 5.05
CA ILE A 109 10.87 12.33 3.65
C ILE A 109 11.09 13.58 2.77
N PRO A 110 12.22 13.67 2.02
CA PRO A 110 12.51 14.80 1.16
C PRO A 110 11.40 15.04 0.13
N LYS A 111 11.03 16.31 -0.10
CA LYS A 111 9.99 16.68 -1.09
C LYS A 111 10.24 16.10 -2.49
N SER A 112 11.51 15.98 -2.89
CA SER A 112 11.89 15.38 -4.18
C SER A 112 11.59 13.88 -4.31
N LEU A 113 11.35 13.19 -3.19
CA LEU A 113 11.02 11.76 -3.13
C LEU A 113 9.54 11.50 -2.83
N GLN A 114 8.77 12.54 -2.51
CA GLN A 114 7.35 12.43 -2.19
C GLN A 114 6.53 12.15 -3.45
N PHE A 115 5.59 11.21 -3.36
CA PHE A 115 4.63 10.94 -4.43
C PHE A 115 3.70 12.14 -4.69
N ASN A 116 3.64 12.58 -5.94
CA ASN A 116 2.75 13.66 -6.37
C ASN A 116 1.28 13.34 -6.07
N GLY A 117 0.54 14.33 -5.58
CA GLY A 117 -0.88 14.18 -5.22
C GLY A 117 -1.11 13.60 -3.82
N TRP A 118 -0.07 13.12 -3.14
CA TRP A 118 -0.16 12.64 -1.76
C TRP A 118 0.35 13.69 -0.77
N LYS A 119 -0.27 13.76 0.41
CA LYS A 119 0.15 14.63 1.51
C LYS A 119 0.98 13.83 2.52
N TYR A 120 2.01 14.44 3.10
CA TYR A 120 2.99 13.80 4.00
C TYR A 120 2.95 14.41 5.38
#